data_AF-A0A550C4I9-F1
#
_entry.id   AF-A0A550C4I9-F1
#
_cell.length_a   1.000
_cell.length_b   1.000
_cell.length_c   1.000
_cell.angle_alpha   90.00
_cell.angle_beta   90.00
_cell.angle_gamma   90.00
#
_symmetry.space_group_name_H-M   'P 1'
#
loop_
_entity.id
_entity.type
_entity.pdbx_description
1 polymer ?
#
loop_
_entity_poly.entity_id
_entity_poly.type
_entity_poly.pdbx_seq_one_letter_code
_entity_poly.pdbx_strand_id
1 'polypeptide(L)'
;MCAPMLLSTGPTSILRCPTTGRPPRGSSPETMNCWHVRGGWDVRGKYIAYEWRLCHLCAGAVEDAAHALFTCTGRVEQASRRHAFWDEVGGVDDTIRGLSPGPATWLRTLAANADTQVMLGKFAFNVLHLFSLHKAYTPPLQAWKLSSERLTFGRYTIIYMKCGRDLDATRLGRG
;
A
#
# COMPACT_ATOMS: atom_id res chain seq x y z
N MET A 1 -0.32 -44.33 -26.86
CA MET A 1 -1.32 -44.48 -25.78
C MET A 1 -0.60 -44.31 -24.44
N CYS A 2 -0.88 -43.20 -23.76
CA CYS A 2 -0.84 -42.91 -22.32
C CYS A 2 -0.79 -41.38 -22.19
N ALA A 3 -1.78 -40.83 -21.50
CA ALA A 3 -2.16 -39.42 -21.44
C ALA A 3 -1.44 -38.68 -20.27
N PRO A 4 -1.61 -37.34 -20.14
CA PRO A 4 -0.67 -36.45 -19.45
C PRO A 4 -0.96 -36.27 -17.95
N MET A 5 0.06 -35.88 -17.18
CA MET A 5 -0.11 -35.33 -15.82
C MET A 5 -0.42 -33.83 -15.88
N LEU A 6 -1.66 -33.49 -15.55
CA LEU A 6 -2.07 -32.19 -15.05
C LEU A 6 -1.72 -32.11 -13.56
N LEU A 7 -1.03 -31.05 -13.12
CA LEU A 7 -0.94 -30.68 -11.71
C LEU A 7 -1.49 -29.28 -11.50
N SER A 8 -2.44 -29.26 -10.59
CA SER A 8 -3.43 -28.24 -10.29
C SER A 8 -2.83 -27.00 -9.63
N THR A 9 -3.36 -25.86 -10.04
CA THR A 9 -3.32 -24.56 -9.36
C THR A 9 -4.14 -24.59 -8.06
N GLY A 10 -3.57 -24.15 -6.94
CA GLY A 10 -4.30 -23.90 -5.68
C GLY A 10 -3.41 -23.30 -4.57
N PRO A 11 -3.96 -22.50 -3.63
CA PRO A 11 -3.60 -21.09 -3.54
C PRO A 11 -2.72 -20.69 -2.35
N THR A 12 -2.11 -19.52 -2.52
CA THR A 12 -1.43 -18.66 -1.55
C THR A 12 -2.23 -18.48 -0.26
N SER A 13 -1.65 -18.90 0.87
CA SER A 13 -2.16 -18.59 2.21
C SER A 13 -1.99 -17.10 2.50
N ILE A 14 -3.01 -16.31 2.18
CA ILE A 14 -3.18 -14.96 2.70
C ILE A 14 -3.65 -15.08 4.15
N LEU A 15 -2.85 -14.58 5.09
CA LEU A 15 -3.26 -14.31 6.47
C LEU A 15 -4.52 -13.44 6.45
N ARG A 16 -5.69 -14.05 6.70
CA ARG A 16 -6.95 -13.34 6.88
C ARG A 16 -6.98 -12.72 8.28
N CYS A 17 -7.14 -11.40 8.35
CA CYS A 17 -7.64 -10.76 9.56
C CYS A 17 -9.06 -11.26 9.86
N PRO A 18 -9.42 -11.61 11.11
CA PRO A 18 -10.78 -11.97 11.46
C PRO A 18 -11.68 -10.71 11.44
N THR A 19 -12.53 -10.59 10.43
CA THR A 19 -13.49 -9.48 10.24
C THR A 19 -14.90 -9.78 10.78
N THR A 20 -15.04 -10.53 11.87
CA THR A 20 -16.37 -10.92 12.40
C THR A 20 -16.73 -10.27 13.73
N GLY A 21 -16.08 -9.17 14.12
CA GLY A 21 -16.54 -8.32 15.22
C GLY A 21 -17.54 -7.27 14.74
N ARG A 22 -18.83 -7.44 15.04
CA ARG A 22 -19.84 -6.38 14.86
C ARG A 22 -19.39 -5.15 15.69
N PRO A 23 -19.34 -3.94 15.13
CA PRO A 23 -18.98 -2.76 15.90
C PRO A 23 -20.02 -2.51 17.01
N PRO A 24 -19.60 -2.02 18.18
CA PRO A 24 -20.51 -1.70 19.28
C PRO A 24 -21.51 -0.63 18.84
N ARG A 25 -22.78 -0.87 19.18
CA ARG A 25 -23.92 0.00 18.90
C ARG A 25 -23.73 1.30 19.71
N GLY A 26 -23.41 2.42 19.05
CA GLY A 26 -23.22 3.73 19.69
C GLY A 26 -21.92 4.47 19.37
N SER A 27 -21.09 3.98 18.46
CA SER A 27 -19.93 4.73 17.97
C SER A 27 -20.36 5.87 17.03
N SER A 28 -19.95 7.11 17.36
CA SER A 28 -20.19 8.31 16.54
C SER A 28 -19.58 8.16 15.14
N PRO A 29 -20.27 8.60 14.06
CA PRO A 29 -19.76 8.57 12.69
C PRO A 29 -18.51 9.44 12.45
N GLU A 30 -18.09 10.27 13.42
CA GLU A 30 -16.87 11.08 13.29
C GLU A 30 -15.57 10.28 13.45
N THR A 31 -15.63 9.04 13.95
CA THR A 31 -14.43 8.21 14.14
C THR A 31 -14.07 7.34 12.92
N MET A 32 -14.84 7.40 11.84
CA MET A 32 -14.61 6.61 10.63
C MET A 32 -13.67 7.29 9.61
N ASN A 33 -12.79 8.19 10.06
CA ASN A 33 -11.67 8.72 9.26
C ASN A 33 -10.34 8.03 9.56
N CYS A 34 -10.35 6.96 10.36
CA CYS A 34 -9.18 6.13 10.57
C CYS A 34 -9.03 5.18 9.38
N TRP A 35 -8.55 5.74 8.26
CA TRP A 35 -7.76 4.97 7.29
C TRP A 35 -6.72 4.24 8.12
N HIS A 36 -6.98 2.96 8.40
CA HIS A 36 -6.13 2.16 9.24
C HIS A 36 -4.72 2.28 8.68
N VAL A 37 -3.89 2.92 9.48
CA VAL A 37 -2.54 3.35 9.16
C VAL A 37 -1.65 2.16 8.74
N ARG A 38 -2.10 0.92 8.99
CA ARG A 38 -1.44 -0.33 8.62
C ARG A 38 -2.11 -1.15 7.50
N GLY A 39 -3.29 -0.75 7.00
CA GLY A 39 -4.14 -1.64 6.17
C GLY A 39 -4.85 -0.96 5.00
N GLY A 40 -4.40 0.22 4.58
CA GLY A 40 -4.99 0.91 3.43
C GLY A 40 -4.38 0.57 2.08
N TRP A 41 -3.32 -0.23 2.01
CA TRP A 41 -2.59 -0.46 0.75
C TRP A 41 -3.40 -1.27 -0.28
N ASP A 42 -4.06 -2.32 0.16
CA ASP A 42 -4.95 -3.14 -0.68
C ASP A 42 -6.21 -2.36 -1.11
N VAL A 43 -6.79 -1.59 -0.18
CA VAL A 43 -7.93 -0.70 -0.42
C VAL A 43 -7.55 0.40 -1.41
N ARG A 44 -6.40 1.06 -1.21
CA ARG A 44 -5.92 2.09 -2.15
C ARG A 44 -5.58 1.48 -3.51
N GLY A 45 -4.99 0.28 -3.49
CA GLY A 45 -4.68 -0.53 -4.66
C GLY A 45 -5.91 -0.94 -5.47
N LYS A 46 -7.09 -0.97 -4.85
CA LYS A 46 -8.36 -1.34 -5.49
C LYS A 46 -9.17 -0.14 -5.97
N TYR A 47 -9.13 0.97 -5.24
CA TYR A 47 -10.09 2.06 -5.42
C TYR A 47 -9.49 3.39 -5.89
N ILE A 48 -8.19 3.59 -5.75
CA ILE A 48 -7.50 4.80 -6.26
C ILE A 48 -6.90 4.45 -7.61
N ALA A 49 -7.10 5.25 -8.65
CA ALA A 49 -6.41 5.03 -9.93
C ALA A 49 -4.89 5.14 -9.76
N TYR A 50 -4.13 4.39 -10.56
CA TYR A 50 -2.69 4.17 -10.35
C TYR A 50 -1.89 5.48 -10.26
N GLU A 51 -2.20 6.44 -11.12
CA GLU A 51 -1.57 7.76 -11.20
C GLU A 51 -1.76 8.62 -9.93
N TRP A 52 -2.78 8.33 -9.12
CA TRP A 52 -3.08 9.06 -7.89
C TRP A 52 -2.55 8.37 -6.63
N ARG A 53 -1.90 7.21 -6.77
CA ARG A 53 -1.29 6.48 -5.65
C ARG A 53 0.10 7.05 -5.36
N LEU A 54 0.22 8.35 -5.16
CA LEU A 54 1.52 8.95 -4.91
C LEU A 54 2.08 8.49 -3.55
N CYS A 55 3.40 8.30 -3.53
CA CYS A 55 4.17 7.90 -2.36
C CYS A 55 3.94 8.86 -1.18
N HIS A 56 3.63 8.33 0.01
CA HIS A 56 3.38 9.14 1.22
C HIS A 56 4.57 9.99 1.63
N LEU A 57 5.78 9.58 1.25
CA LEU A 57 7.00 10.26 1.67
C LEU A 57 7.39 11.38 0.69
N CYS A 58 7.43 11.11 -0.61
CA CYS A 58 7.93 12.07 -1.60
C CYS A 58 6.85 12.74 -2.45
N ALA A 59 5.64 12.18 -2.54
CA ALA A 59 4.57 12.61 -3.44
C ALA A 59 4.95 12.77 -4.93
N GLY A 60 6.15 12.34 -5.35
CA GLY A 60 6.68 12.55 -6.69
C GLY A 60 6.70 11.30 -7.58
N ALA A 61 6.34 10.14 -7.03
CA ALA A 61 6.27 8.88 -7.76
C ALA A 61 5.12 8.03 -7.23
N VAL A 62 4.71 7.04 -8.04
CA VAL A 62 3.72 6.06 -7.61
C VAL A 62 4.29 5.23 -6.46
N GLU A 63 3.44 5.01 -5.46
CA GLU A 63 3.69 4.20 -4.29
C GLU A 63 3.63 2.72 -4.67
N ASP A 64 4.80 2.15 -4.89
CA ASP A 64 5.01 0.71 -4.93
C ASP A 64 6.14 0.30 -3.97
N ALA A 65 6.26 -1.00 -3.72
CA ALA A 65 7.26 -1.53 -2.80
C ALA A 65 8.69 -1.23 -3.25
N ALA A 66 8.96 -1.29 -4.55
CA ALA A 66 10.30 -1.03 -5.10
C ALA A 66 10.71 0.43 -4.86
N HIS A 67 9.79 1.36 -5.10
CA HIS A 67 9.98 2.77 -4.83
C HIS A 67 10.17 3.04 -3.33
N ALA A 68 9.21 2.60 -2.51
CA ALA A 68 9.19 2.86 -1.07
C ALA A 68 10.46 2.35 -0.37
N LEU A 69 10.88 1.12 -0.70
CA LEU A 69 12.03 0.48 -0.08
C LEU A 69 13.34 1.04 -0.63
N PHE A 70 13.50 1.15 -1.94
CA PHE A 70 14.83 1.28 -2.54
C PHE A 70 15.14 2.62 -3.21
N THR A 71 14.14 3.39 -3.64
CA THR A 71 14.41 4.62 -4.41
C THR A 71 13.85 5.89 -3.80
N CYS A 72 12.95 5.80 -2.82
CA CYS A 72 12.34 6.98 -2.24
C CYS A 72 13.37 7.84 -1.49
N THR A 73 13.48 9.11 -1.91
CA THR A 73 14.36 10.14 -1.32
C THR A 73 13.58 11.26 -0.63
N GLY A 74 12.26 11.12 -0.48
CA GLY A 74 11.40 12.17 0.08
C GLY A 74 11.66 12.50 1.56
N ARG A 75 12.37 11.63 2.29
CA ARG A 75 12.71 11.80 3.70
C ARG A 75 14.14 11.33 3.98
N VAL A 76 14.86 12.09 4.80
CA VAL A 76 16.25 11.79 5.18
C VAL A 76 16.31 10.49 6.00
N GLU A 77 15.35 10.27 6.89
CA GLU A 77 15.27 9.07 7.73
C GLU A 77 15.17 7.79 6.89
N GLN A 78 14.41 7.83 5.79
CA GLN A 78 14.30 6.71 4.86
C GLN A 78 15.61 6.45 4.12
N ALA A 79 16.31 7.52 3.73
CA ALA A 79 17.62 7.39 3.11
C ALA A 79 18.64 6.73 4.06
N SER A 80 18.71 7.19 5.31
CA SER A 80 19.60 6.60 6.32
C SER A 80 19.30 5.12 6.58
N ARG A 81 18.02 4.75 6.69
CA ARG A 81 17.61 3.34 6.85
C ARG A 81 18.04 2.48 5.67
N ARG A 82 17.92 3.00 4.44
CA ARG A 82 18.33 2.28 3.23
C ARG A 82 19.85 2.13 3.14
N HIS A 83 20.62 3.15 3.55
CA HIS A 83 22.08 3.03 3.65
C HIS A 83 22.48 1.92 4.63
N ALA A 84 21.97 1.98 5.86
CA ALA A 84 22.23 0.95 6.87
C ALA A 84 21.82 -0.45 6.38
N PHE A 85 20.67 -0.58 5.72
CA PHE A 85 20.22 -1.83 5.12
C PHE A 85 21.23 -2.38 4.08
N TRP A 86 21.72 -1.52 3.18
CA TRP A 86 22.68 -1.96 2.17
C TRP A 86 24.05 -2.26 2.74
N ASP A 87 24.46 -1.60 3.81
CA ASP A 87 25.69 -1.93 4.54
C ASP A 87 25.57 -3.31 5.20
N GLU A 88 24.43 -3.61 5.84
CA GLU A 88 24.13 -4.94 6.42
C GLU A 88 24.13 -6.03 5.33
N VAL A 89 23.48 -5.80 4.19
CA VAL A 89 23.47 -6.76 3.07
C VAL A 89 24.86 -6.94 2.47
N GLY A 90 25.62 -5.86 2.29
CA GLY A 90 26.99 -5.94 1.76
C GLY A 90 27.95 -6.70 2.67
N GLY A 91 27.67 -6.77 3.97
CA GLY A 91 28.40 -7.62 4.91
C GLY A 91 28.14 -9.13 4.71
N VAL A 92 27.06 -9.51 4.01
CA VAL A 92 26.70 -10.90 3.70
C VAL A 92 27.01 -11.27 2.25
N ASP A 93 26.58 -10.42 1.31
CA ASP A 93 26.77 -10.60 -0.12
C ASP A 93 26.74 -9.23 -0.82
N ASP A 94 27.92 -8.73 -1.18
CA ASP A 94 28.12 -7.44 -1.85
C ASP A 94 27.69 -7.47 -3.33
N THR A 95 27.52 -8.65 -3.91
CA THR A 95 27.17 -8.82 -5.32
C THR A 95 25.70 -8.53 -5.60
N ILE A 96 24.82 -8.68 -4.60
CA ILE A 96 23.36 -8.52 -4.73
C ILE A 96 23.00 -7.16 -5.33
N ARG A 97 23.67 -6.10 -4.87
CA ARG A 97 23.41 -4.73 -5.32
C ARG A 97 23.99 -4.46 -6.72
N GLY A 98 25.19 -4.99 -7.00
CA GLY A 98 25.93 -4.73 -8.24
C GLY A 98 25.43 -5.52 -9.46
N LEU A 99 24.93 -6.74 -9.26
CA LEU A 99 24.51 -7.63 -10.36
C LEU A 99 23.04 -7.44 -10.78
N SER A 100 22.25 -6.81 -9.93
CA SER A 100 20.82 -6.66 -10.16
C SER A 100 20.51 -5.35 -10.92
N PRO A 101 19.75 -5.40 -12.03
CA PRO A 101 19.52 -4.23 -12.91
C PRO A 101 18.60 -3.16 -12.32
N GLY A 102 18.05 -3.35 -11.11
CA GLY A 102 17.25 -2.33 -10.46
C GLY A 102 16.40 -2.81 -9.27
N PRO A 103 15.61 -1.89 -8.69
CA PRO A 103 14.85 -2.09 -7.45
C PRO A 103 13.93 -3.32 -7.41
N ALA A 104 13.18 -3.57 -8.48
CA ALA A 104 12.30 -4.74 -8.55
C ALA A 104 13.08 -6.07 -8.56
N THR A 105 14.28 -6.07 -9.14
CA THR A 105 15.15 -7.26 -9.12
C THR A 105 15.85 -7.42 -7.78
N TRP A 106 16.30 -6.33 -7.13
CA TRP A 106 16.81 -6.38 -5.76
C TRP A 106 15.83 -7.07 -4.82
N LEU A 107 14.55 -6.69 -4.85
CA LEU A 107 13.53 -7.30 -4.00
C LEU A 107 13.45 -8.82 -4.19
N ARG A 108 13.49 -9.30 -5.45
CA ARG A 108 13.43 -10.74 -5.76
C ARG A 108 14.70 -11.47 -5.31
N THR A 109 15.87 -10.90 -5.57
CA THR A 109 17.17 -11.48 -5.17
C THR A 109 17.27 -11.59 -3.65
N LEU A 110 16.93 -10.52 -2.92
CA LEU A 110 16.91 -10.49 -1.46
C LEU A 110 15.87 -11.46 -0.87
N ALA A 111 14.70 -11.58 -1.50
CA ALA A 111 13.69 -12.53 -1.06
C ALA A 111 14.08 -13.99 -1.34
N ALA A 112 14.91 -14.25 -2.35
CA ALA A 112 15.37 -15.59 -2.69
C ALA A 112 16.58 -16.05 -1.85
N ASN A 113 17.36 -15.11 -1.30
CA ASN A 113 18.51 -15.42 -0.47
C ASN A 113 18.11 -15.47 1.02
N ALA A 114 18.18 -16.66 1.62
CA ALA A 114 17.77 -16.94 2.99
C ALA A 114 18.47 -16.04 4.03
N ASP A 115 19.75 -15.74 3.85
CA ASP A 115 20.53 -14.92 4.78
C ASP A 115 20.03 -13.46 4.81
N THR A 116 19.52 -12.97 3.67
CA THR A 116 19.02 -11.60 3.53
C THR A 116 17.53 -11.44 3.80
N GLN A 117 16.76 -12.54 3.86
CA GLN A 117 15.29 -12.48 4.07
C GLN A 117 14.92 -11.80 5.38
N VAL A 118 15.61 -12.12 6.48
CA VAL A 118 15.34 -11.53 7.80
C VAL A 118 15.66 -10.03 7.79
N MET A 119 16.76 -9.63 7.14
CA MET A 119 17.16 -8.23 6.99
C MET A 119 16.13 -7.45 6.17
N LEU A 120 15.70 -8.03 5.04
CA LEU A 120 14.66 -7.45 4.19
C LEU A 120 13.34 -7.29 4.97
N GLY A 121 12.94 -8.28 5.77
CA GLY A 121 11.75 -8.22 6.61
C GLY A 121 11.83 -7.10 7.65
N LYS A 122 12.94 -7.01 8.39
CA LYS A 122 13.20 -5.93 9.35
C LYS A 122 13.21 -4.55 8.68
N PHE A 123 13.85 -4.44 7.53
CA PHE A 123 13.89 -3.20 6.75
C PHE A 123 12.49 -2.80 6.29
N ALA A 124 11.74 -3.71 5.67
CA ALA A 124 10.38 -3.45 5.21
C ALA A 124 9.46 -3.04 6.37
N PHE A 125 9.56 -3.71 7.52
CA PHE A 125 8.81 -3.33 8.73
C PHE A 125 9.12 -1.89 9.16
N ASN A 126 10.40 -1.51 9.19
CA ASN A 126 10.83 -0.16 9.55
C ASN A 126 10.31 0.90 8.58
N VAL A 127 10.33 0.61 7.27
CA VAL A 127 9.77 1.51 6.25
C VAL A 127 8.26 1.63 6.40
N LEU A 128 7.54 0.52 6.56
CA LEU A 128 6.09 0.53 6.77
C LEU A 128 5.72 1.29 8.06
N HIS A 129 6.53 1.18 9.10
CA HIS A 129 6.35 2.00 10.30
C HIS A 129 6.56 3.48 9.99
N LEU A 130 7.56 3.87 9.20
CA LEU A 130 7.70 5.27 8.79
C LEU A 130 6.48 5.76 8.01
N PHE A 131 5.97 4.97 7.06
CA PHE A 131 4.74 5.29 6.32
C PHE A 131 3.55 5.46 7.28
N SER A 132 3.49 4.66 8.35
CA SER A 132 2.44 4.78 9.36
C SER A 132 2.44 6.13 10.10
N LEU A 133 3.56 6.85 10.10
CA LEU A 133 3.67 8.18 10.72
C LEU A 133 3.27 9.31 9.77
N HIS A 134 3.03 9.01 8.48
CA HIS A 134 2.73 10.01 7.47
C HIS A 134 1.33 9.81 6.88
N LYS A 135 0.66 10.93 6.61
CA LYS A 135 -0.65 10.89 5.98
C LYS A 135 -0.49 10.50 4.52
N ALA A 136 -1.29 9.52 4.08
CA ALA A 136 -1.35 9.14 2.69
C ALA A 136 -1.75 10.30 1.78
N TYR A 137 -1.16 10.37 0.59
CA TYR A 137 -1.59 11.32 -0.42
C TYR A 137 -3.08 11.12 -0.72
N THR A 138 -3.83 12.21 -0.61
CA THR A 138 -5.27 12.25 -0.89
C THR A 138 -5.45 13.06 -2.17
N PRO A 139 -5.93 12.47 -3.27
CA PRO A 139 -6.14 13.21 -4.51
C PRO A 139 -7.22 14.28 -4.33
N PRO A 140 -7.18 15.38 -5.11
CA PRO A 140 -8.27 16.35 -5.14
C PRO A 140 -9.61 15.68 -5.45
N LEU A 141 -10.68 16.12 -4.77
CA LEU A 141 -12.01 15.51 -4.90
C LEU A 141 -12.52 15.48 -6.36
N GLN A 142 -12.16 16.49 -7.16
CA GLN A 142 -12.53 16.56 -8.57
C GLN A 142 -11.82 15.48 -9.40
N ALA A 143 -10.51 15.31 -9.18
CA ALA A 143 -9.71 14.26 -9.82
C ALA A 143 -10.21 12.86 -9.44
N TRP A 144 -10.61 12.69 -8.18
CA TRP A 144 -11.24 11.46 -7.70
C TRP A 144 -12.49 11.10 -8.49
N LYS A 145 -13.44 12.03 -8.62
CA LYS A 145 -14.70 11.83 -9.36
C LYS A 145 -14.45 11.43 -10.82
N LEU A 146 -13.59 12.16 -11.51
CA LEU A 146 -13.24 11.87 -12.90
C LEU A 146 -12.60 10.49 -13.08
N SER A 147 -11.75 10.06 -12.13
CA SER A 147 -11.14 8.73 -12.18
C SER A 147 -12.17 7.61 -11.98
N SER A 148 -13.17 7.82 -11.12
CA SER A 148 -14.24 6.84 -10.89
C SER A 148 -15.22 6.71 -12.06
N GLU A 149 -15.47 7.81 -12.79
CA GLU A 149 -16.34 7.83 -13.98
C GLU A 149 -15.72 7.11 -15.19
N ARG A 150 -14.38 7.04 -15.29
CA ARG A 150 -13.71 6.26 -16.34
C ARG A 150 -13.84 4.75 -16.13
N LEU A 151 -13.96 4.31 -14.87
CA LEU A 151 -14.09 2.89 -14.54
C LEU A 151 -15.48 2.32 -14.81
N THR A 152 -16.52 3.16 -14.94
CA THR A 152 -17.89 2.74 -15.21
C THR A 152 -18.20 2.51 -16.69
N PHE A 153 -17.30 2.87 -17.62
CA PHE A 153 -17.53 2.73 -19.06
C PHE A 153 -17.38 1.29 -19.60
N GLY A 154 -17.07 0.32 -18.73
CA GLY A 154 -17.00 -1.12 -19.06
C GLY A 154 -17.85 -1.97 -18.12
N ARG A 155 -19.19 -1.99 -18.31
CA ARG A 155 -20.20 -2.95 -17.77
C ARG A 155 -20.17 -3.38 -16.29
N TYR A 156 -19.29 -2.85 -15.45
CA TYR A 156 -19.24 -3.11 -14.01
C TYR A 156 -19.42 -1.80 -13.26
N THR A 157 -20.63 -1.57 -12.78
CA THR A 157 -20.92 -0.48 -11.85
C THR A 157 -20.29 -0.84 -10.51
N ILE A 158 -19.08 -0.35 -10.24
CA ILE A 158 -18.53 -0.39 -8.88
C ILE A 158 -19.26 0.69 -8.08
N ILE A 159 -20.19 0.27 -7.22
CA ILE A 159 -20.88 1.18 -6.30
C ILE A 159 -19.88 1.59 -5.21
N TYR A 160 -19.33 2.79 -5.32
CA TYR A 160 -18.57 3.40 -4.24
C TYR A 160 -19.55 4.03 -3.25
N MET A 161 -19.57 3.53 -2.01
CA MET A 161 -20.25 4.21 -0.91
C MET A 161 -19.60 5.59 -0.72
N LYS A 162 -20.38 6.63 -1.03
CA LYS A 162 -20.08 8.02 -0.72
C LYS A 162 -19.85 8.12 0.79
N CYS A 163 -18.60 8.23 1.24
CA CYS A 163 -18.28 8.61 2.61
C CYS A 163 -18.54 10.13 2.73
N GLY A 164 -19.81 10.50 2.68
CA GLY A 164 -20.29 11.87 2.82
C GLY A 164 -20.61 12.15 4.28
N ARG A 165 -19.81 13.01 4.90
CA ARG A 165 -20.33 13.92 5.92
C ARG A 165 -21.27 14.90 5.20
N ASP A 166 -22.55 14.57 5.14
CA ASP A 166 -23.57 15.60 5.02
C ASP A 166 -23.77 16.13 6.45
N LEU A 167 -23.00 17.17 6.78
CA LEU A 167 -23.29 18.00 7.95
C LEU A 167 -24.52 18.84 7.60
N ASP A 168 -25.57 18.64 8.38
CA ASP A 168 -26.82 19.38 8.36
C ASP A 168 -26.61 20.89 8.23
N ALA A 169 -27.13 21.46 7.14
CA ALA A 169 -27.45 22.87 7.04
C ALA A 169 -28.97 23.03 6.96
N THR A 170 -29.74 22.50 7.93
CA THR A 170 -31.15 22.89 8.08
C THR A 170 -31.70 22.67 9.50
N ARG A 171 -31.58 23.71 10.34
CA ARG A 171 -32.60 24.00 11.37
C ARG A 171 -32.55 25.51 11.64
N LEU A 172 -33.09 26.30 10.70
CA LEU A 172 -34.41 26.91 10.82
C LEU A 172 -34.69 27.42 12.24
N GLY A 173 -34.39 28.71 12.43
CA GLY A 173 -35.10 29.52 13.40
C GLY A 173 -36.59 29.59 13.06
N ARG A 174 -37.41 29.37 14.08
CA ARG A 174 -38.73 29.94 14.35
C ARG A 174 -38.73 29.98 15.89
N GLY A 175 -38.82 31.14 16.53
CA GLY A 175 -39.93 32.09 16.48
C GLY A 175 -40.38 32.22 17.93
#